data_AF-A0A6A6EYV7-F1
#
_entry.id   AF-A0A6A6EYV7-F1
#
_cell.length_a   1.000
_cell.length_b   1.000
_cell.length_c   1.000
_cell.angle_alpha   90.00
_cell.angle_beta   90.00
_cell.angle_gamma   90.00
#
_symmetry.space_group_name_H-M   'P 1'
#
loop_
_entity.id
_entity.type
_entity.pdbx_description
1 polymer ?
#
loop_
_entity_poly.entity_id
_entity_poly.type
_entity_poly.pdbx_seq_one_letter_code
_entity_poly.pdbx_strand_id
1 'polypeptide(L)'
;GCVFDIMATDWVRAECKHKELSDVLFAEGNWTFYRDPEATQVIPHEELLTGRVSPYYTEGAYHFSHCSYLWHKQVRAMGKKQMLLDSKSRNWDHSLHC
;
A
#
# COMPACT_ATOMS: atom_id res chain seq x y z
N GLY A 1 17.77 -1.79 4.79
CA GLY A 1 16.90 -2.85 4.23
C GLY A 1 15.55 -2.27 3.86
N CYS A 2 14.70 -3.04 3.18
CA CYS A 2 13.31 -2.66 2.87
C CYS A 2 12.34 -3.26 3.88
N VAL A 3 11.16 -2.65 4.01
CA VAL A 3 10.02 -3.14 4.80
C VAL A 3 8.81 -3.24 3.89
N PHE A 4 7.99 -4.27 4.10
CA PHE A 4 6.74 -4.41 3.36
C PHE A 4 5.72 -3.38 3.85
N ASP A 5 5.08 -2.70 2.90
CA ASP A 5 4.00 -1.75 3.15
C ASP A 5 2.78 -2.18 2.35
N ILE A 6 1.79 -2.74 3.04
CA ILE A 6 0.58 -3.27 2.41
C ILE A 6 -0.15 -2.16 1.66
N MET A 7 -0.25 -0.96 2.23
CA MET A 7 -0.88 0.18 1.58
C MET A 7 -0.09 0.70 0.37
N ALA A 8 1.22 0.47 0.28
CA ALA A 8 1.98 0.70 -0.96
C ALA A 8 1.94 -0.50 -1.92
N THR A 9 1.45 -1.65 -1.47
CA THR A 9 1.53 -2.97 -2.13
C THR A 9 2.94 -3.26 -2.66
N ASP A 10 3.97 -2.88 -1.89
CA ASP A 10 5.38 -2.98 -2.32
C ASP A 10 6.34 -2.99 -1.12
N TRP A 11 7.60 -3.35 -1.38
CA TRP A 11 8.71 -3.26 -0.45
C TRP A 11 9.38 -1.90 -0.56
N VAL A 12 9.27 -1.09 0.49
CA VAL A 12 9.77 0.29 0.51
C VAL A 12 10.91 0.46 1.51
N ARG A 13 11.70 1.53 1.37
CA ARG A 13 12.62 1.94 2.45
C ARG A 13 11.81 2.31 3.69
N ALA A 14 12.34 1.97 4.87
CA ALA A 14 11.64 2.24 6.14
C ALA A 14 11.24 3.72 6.30
N GLU A 15 12.11 4.64 5.87
CA GLU A 15 11.85 6.09 5.87
C GLU A 15 10.70 6.53 4.94
N CYS A 16 10.34 5.72 3.93
CA CYS A 16 9.28 6.00 2.97
C CYS A 16 7.92 5.36 3.33
N LYS A 17 7.86 4.44 4.31
CA LYS A 17 6.63 3.69 4.66
C LYS A 17 5.55 4.55 5.32
N HIS A 18 5.87 5.71 5.91
CA HIS A 18 4.89 6.51 6.67
C HIS A 18 3.97 5.65 7.57
N LYS A 19 4.59 4.81 8.43
CA LYS A 19 3.94 3.70 9.13
C LYS A 19 2.55 4.02 9.70
N GLU A 20 2.42 5.12 10.44
CA GLU A 20 1.16 5.53 11.06
C GLU A 20 0.02 5.72 10.04
N LEU A 21 0.32 6.32 8.88
CA LEU A 21 -0.66 6.53 7.82
C LEU A 21 -1.07 5.21 7.15
N SER A 22 -0.10 4.33 6.90
CA SER A 22 -0.35 3.00 6.35
C SER A 22 -1.23 2.17 7.30
N ASP A 23 -0.91 2.17 8.60
CA ASP A 23 -1.67 1.43 9.61
C ASP A 23 -3.12 1.92 9.74
N VAL A 24 -3.34 3.25 9.74
CA VAL A 24 -4.68 3.85 9.85
C VAL A 24 -5.55 3.48 8.64
N LEU A 25 -5.06 3.71 7.42
CA LEU A 25 -5.84 3.44 6.20
C LEU A 25 -6.06 1.94 5.96
N PHE A 26 -5.14 1.10 6.44
CA PHE A 26 -5.32 -0.35 6.40
C PHE A 26 -6.41 -0.80 7.38
N ALA A 27 -6.43 -0.25 8.60
CA ALA A 27 -7.40 -0.61 9.63
C ALA A 27 -8.83 -0.12 9.30
N GLU A 28 -8.96 1.06 8.69
CA GLU A 28 -10.26 1.69 8.40
C GLU A 28 -11.16 0.85 7.49
N GLY A 29 -10.59 0.10 6.54
CA GLY A 29 -11.39 -0.63 5.56
C GLY A 29 -11.69 -2.08 5.91
N ASN A 30 -11.16 -2.62 7.01
CA ASN A 30 -11.36 -4.01 7.43
C ASN A 30 -11.23 -5.02 6.27
N TRP A 31 -10.16 -4.86 5.48
CA TRP A 31 -10.00 -5.50 4.18
C TRP A 31 -9.84 -7.02 4.28
N THR A 32 -10.50 -7.78 3.40
CA THR A 32 -10.26 -9.22 3.27
C THR A 32 -9.48 -9.50 2.00
N PHE A 33 -8.40 -10.30 2.14
CA PHE A 33 -7.53 -10.68 1.03
C PHE A 33 -7.65 -12.17 0.75
N TYR A 34 -7.47 -12.54 -0.52
CA TYR A 34 -7.67 -13.89 -1.02
C TYR A 34 -6.48 -14.35 -1.87
N ARG A 35 -6.19 -15.66 -1.87
CA ARG A 35 -5.15 -16.26 -2.72
C ARG A 35 -5.61 -16.49 -4.15
N ASP A 36 -6.92 -16.62 -4.33
CA ASP A 36 -7.58 -16.94 -5.60
C ASP A 36 -8.54 -15.81 -6.01
N PRO A 37 -8.74 -15.61 -7.33
CA PRO A 37 -9.66 -14.60 -7.85
C PRO A 37 -11.13 -14.90 -7.54
N GLU A 38 -11.48 -16.14 -7.23
CA GLU A 38 -12.84 -16.56 -6.84
C GLU A 38 -13.19 -16.20 -5.38
N ALA A 39 -12.26 -15.60 -4.64
CA ALA A 39 -12.43 -15.15 -3.26
C ALA A 39 -12.81 -16.29 -2.28
N THR A 40 -12.22 -17.48 -2.46
CA THR A 40 -12.52 -18.67 -1.64
C THR A 40 -11.47 -18.97 -0.57
N GLN A 41 -10.23 -18.54 -0.76
CA GLN A 41 -9.09 -18.82 0.14
C GLN A 41 -8.61 -17.53 0.80
N VAL A 42 -9.18 -17.21 1.96
CA VAL A 42 -8.81 -16.04 2.76
C VAL A 42 -7.36 -16.13 3.24
N ILE A 43 -6.63 -15.02 3.15
CA ILE A 43 -5.27 -14.85 3.66
C ILE A 43 -5.34 -14.14 5.03
N PRO A 44 -4.83 -14.74 6.11
CA PRO A 44 -4.69 -14.06 7.39
C PRO A 44 -3.81 -12.81 7.27
N HIS A 45 -4.19 -11.71 7.94
CA HIS A 45 -3.42 -10.47 7.88
C HIS A 45 -1.98 -10.65 8.37
N GLU A 46 -1.74 -11.50 9.38
CA GLU A 46 -0.36 -11.77 9.83
C GLU A 46 0.52 -12.34 8.72
N GLU A 47 -0.04 -13.16 7.83
CA GLU A 47 0.67 -13.73 6.70
C GLU A 47 0.83 -12.70 5.57
N LEU A 48 -0.23 -11.97 5.25
CA LEU A 48 -0.21 -10.92 4.22
C LEU A 48 0.85 -9.86 4.53
N LEU A 49 0.93 -9.43 5.80
CA LEU A 49 1.87 -8.40 6.25
C LEU A 49 3.33 -8.85 6.22
N THR A 50 3.61 -10.14 6.00
CA THR A 50 4.98 -10.61 5.71
C THR A 50 5.48 -10.18 4.34
N GLY A 51 4.58 -9.80 3.42
CA GLY A 51 4.91 -9.45 2.03
C GLY A 51 5.36 -10.63 1.18
N ARG A 52 5.17 -11.86 1.64
CA ARG A 52 5.56 -13.10 0.95
C ARG A 52 4.46 -13.71 0.09
N VAL A 53 3.22 -13.27 0.28
CA VAL A 53 2.08 -13.70 -0.54
C VAL A 53 1.94 -12.73 -1.70
N SER A 54 2.12 -13.22 -2.92
CA SER A 54 1.90 -12.48 -4.16
C SER A 54 1.71 -13.46 -5.33
N PRO A 55 0.69 -13.28 -6.20
CA PRO A 55 -0.35 -12.26 -6.12
C PRO A 55 -1.35 -12.50 -4.97
N TYR A 56 -2.16 -11.49 -4.67
CA TYR A 56 -3.33 -11.58 -3.81
C TYR A 56 -4.47 -10.75 -4.39
N TYR A 57 -5.69 -11.11 -4.02
CA TYR A 57 -6.92 -10.50 -4.51
C TYR A 57 -7.67 -9.85 -3.34
N THR A 58 -8.37 -8.76 -3.60
CA THR A 58 -9.14 -8.01 -2.60
C THR A 58 -10.25 -7.23 -3.30
N GLU A 59 -11.16 -6.68 -2.52
CA GLU A 59 -12.23 -5.81 -3.00
C GLU A 59 -11.67 -4.55 -3.69
N GLY A 60 -12.35 -4.08 -4.74
CA GLY A 60 -11.96 -2.86 -5.46
C GLY A 60 -11.92 -1.61 -4.58
N ALA A 61 -12.65 -1.58 -3.46
CA ALA A 61 -12.59 -0.51 -2.47
C ALA A 61 -11.17 -0.31 -1.89
N TYR A 62 -10.41 -1.40 -1.74
CA TYR A 62 -9.01 -1.34 -1.30
C TYR A 62 -8.14 -0.54 -2.26
N HIS A 63 -8.40 -0.63 -3.57
CA HIS A 63 -7.64 0.09 -4.60
C HIS A 63 -7.76 1.61 -4.42
N PHE A 64 -8.95 2.12 -4.07
CA PHE A 64 -9.13 3.55 -3.79
C PHE A 64 -8.40 3.99 -2.51
N SER A 65 -8.35 3.14 -1.48
CA SER A 65 -7.58 3.41 -0.25
C SER A 65 -6.06 3.42 -0.54
N HIS A 66 -5.58 2.48 -1.36
CA HIS A 66 -4.20 2.47 -1.88
C HIS A 66 -3.84 3.79 -2.60
N CYS A 67 -4.69 4.24 -3.54
CA CYS A 67 -4.42 5.49 -4.27
C CYS A 67 -4.47 6.72 -3.34
N SER A 68 -5.42 6.78 -2.41
CA SER A 68 -5.49 7.84 -1.40
C SER A 68 -4.25 7.89 -0.51
N TYR A 69 -3.73 6.72 -0.12
CA TYR A 69 -2.49 6.61 0.64
C TYR A 69 -1.28 7.21 -0.10
N LEU A 70 -1.10 6.88 -1.39
CA LEU A 70 0.00 7.46 -2.19
C LEU A 70 -0.15 8.97 -2.37
N TRP A 71 -1.37 9.45 -2.60
CA TRP A 71 -1.65 10.88 -2.67
C TRP A 71 -1.29 11.61 -1.36
N HIS A 72 -1.68 11.06 -0.21
CA HIS A 72 -1.32 11.64 1.09
C HIS A 72 0.21 11.70 1.30
N LYS A 73 0.96 10.70 0.83
CA LYS A 73 2.44 10.74 0.87
C LYS A 73 2.98 11.88 0.01
N GLN A 74 2.48 12.01 -1.22
CA GLN A 74 2.88 13.09 -2.13
C GLN A 74 2.59 14.47 -1.54
N VAL A 75 1.38 14.70 -1.01
CA VAL A 75 1.00 15.96 -0.34
C VAL A 75 1.90 16.23 0.86
N ARG A 76 2.17 15.23 1.71
CA ARG A 76 3.07 15.37 2.86
C ARG A 76 4.52 15.64 2.46
N ALA A 77 4.96 15.19 1.28
CA ALA A 77 6.31 15.42 0.78
C ALA A 77 6.46 16.76 0.05
N MET A 78 5.36 17.32 -0.46
CA MET A 78 5.35 18.56 -1.22
C MET A 78 5.94 19.73 -0.44
N GLY A 79 6.80 20.52 -1.10
CA GLY A 79 7.46 21.68 -0.49
C GLY A 79 8.62 21.37 0.47
N LYS A 80 8.89 20.09 0.78
CA LYS A 80 10.06 19.71 1.58
C LYS A 80 11.33 19.73 0.72
N LYS A 81 12.46 20.13 1.34
CA LYS A 81 13.80 20.12 0.71
C LYS A 81 14.17 18.74 0.13
N GLN A 82 13.71 17.67 0.77
CA GLN A 82 13.83 16.31 0.28
C GLN A 82 12.44 15.67 0.21
N MET A 83 12.00 15.34 -1.02
CA MET A 83 10.77 14.61 -1.27
C MET A 83 11.00 13.11 -1.08
N LEU A 84 10.93 12.66 0.17
CA LEU A 84 11.03 11.25 0.52
C LEU A 84 9.75 10.52 0.12
N LEU A 85 9.84 9.77 -0.97
CA LEU A 85 8.76 8.97 -1.56
C LEU A 85 9.36 7.67 -2.10
N ASP A 86 8.61 6.57 -2.03
CA ASP A 86 8.98 5.31 -2.68
C ASP A 86 8.80 5.39 -4.22
N SER A 87 9.27 4.36 -4.92
CA SER A 87 9.20 4.25 -6.39
C SER A 87 7.76 4.37 -6.93
N LYS A 88 6.79 3.74 -6.27
CA LYS A 88 5.38 3.72 -6.69
C LYS A 88 4.74 5.10 -6.52
N SER A 89 5.01 5.76 -5.40
CA SER A 89 4.57 7.14 -5.14
C SER A 89 5.20 8.19 -6.07
N ARG A 90 6.30 7.86 -6.75
CA ARG A 90 7.01 8.76 -7.70
C ARG A 90 6.77 8.41 -9.17
N ASN A 91 6.05 7.34 -9.44
CA ASN A 91 5.86 6.84 -10.81
C ASN A 91 4.70 7.59 -11.49
N TRP A 92 5.00 8.20 -12.64
CA TRP A 92 4.03 8.98 -13.40
C TRP A 92 2.89 8.13 -13.97
N ASP A 93 3.21 7.01 -14.60
CA ASP A 93 2.20 6.12 -15.19
C ASP A 93 1.28 5.55 -14.11
N HIS A 94 1.81 5.25 -12.93
CA HIS A 94 1.04 4.83 -11.76
C HIS A 94 0.11 5.94 -11.26
N SER A 95 0.56 7.21 -11.31
CA SER A 95 -0.28 8.35 -10.93
C SER A 95 -1.37 8.71 -11.93
N LEU A 96 -1.32 8.20 -13.16
CA LEU A 96 -2.41 8.31 -14.15
C LEU A 96 -3.43 7.16 -14.01
N HIS A 97 -3.01 6.05 -13.42
CA HIS A 97 -3.85 4.88 -13.17
C HIS A 97 -4.65 5.01 -11.87
N CYS A 98 -3.97 5.47 -10.82
CA CYS A 98 -4.62 6.08 -9.66
C CYS A 98 -5.25 7.44 -10.05
#